data_AF-A6KNM1-F1
#
_entry.id   AF-A6KNM1-F1
#
_cell.length_a   1.000
_cell.length_b   1.000
_cell.length_c   1.000
_cell.angle_alpha   90.00
_cell.angle_beta   90.00
_cell.angle_gamma   90.00
#
_symmetry.space_group_name_H-M   'P 1'
#
loop_
_entity.id
_entity.type
_entity.pdbx_description
1 polymer ?
#
loop_
_entity_poly.entity_id
_entity_poly.type
_entity_poly.pdbx_seq_one_letter_code
_entity_poly.pdbx_strand_id
1 'polypeptide(L)'
;MTTPAGSGNGFGTVSWWGLSPALDLQAESPPVDPDSQSKTEHKIPELDALLLGSVDGRHMLRTLARAMLWPLRRFNFYVLENNLEAVARHMLIFSLALEEPEKMGLQERSETFLELWGNALLRPSVAAFLRAQASHLSNLVPEPDRLEELLPWLSLRPLK
;
A
#
# COMPACT_ATOMS: atom_id res chain seq x y z
N MET A 1 10.98 -25.37 -0.90
CA MET A 1 10.59 -25.97 -2.19
C MET A 1 10.24 -24.82 -3.11
N THR A 2 11.20 -24.34 -3.90
CA THR A 2 11.04 -23.16 -4.77
C THR A 2 10.45 -23.63 -6.11
N THR A 3 9.24 -23.18 -6.43
CA THR A 3 8.62 -23.38 -7.74
C THR A 3 9.56 -22.83 -8.84
N PRO A 4 9.77 -23.52 -9.96
CA PRO A 4 10.60 -23.00 -11.03
C PRO A 4 9.98 -21.72 -11.58
N ALA A 5 10.68 -20.59 -11.50
CA ALA A 5 10.28 -19.37 -12.18
C ALA A 5 10.34 -19.64 -13.70
N GLY A 6 9.25 -19.36 -14.41
CA GLY A 6 9.19 -19.43 -15.87
C GLY A 6 10.30 -18.58 -16.48
N SER A 7 10.78 -18.96 -17.67
CA SER A 7 12.04 -18.50 -18.29
C SER A 7 12.16 -17.00 -18.63
N GLY A 8 11.23 -16.13 -18.18
CA GLY A 8 11.38 -14.67 -18.21
C GLY A 8 11.42 -14.01 -19.60
N ASN A 9 11.60 -14.79 -20.68
CA ASN A 9 12.04 -14.35 -21.99
C ASN A 9 11.01 -13.55 -22.82
N GLY A 10 9.87 -13.15 -22.25
CA GLY A 10 8.84 -12.35 -22.92
C GLY A 10 8.37 -11.12 -22.15
N PHE A 11 8.87 -10.87 -20.93
CA PHE A 11 8.29 -9.88 -20.03
C PHE A 11 8.93 -8.48 -20.10
N GLY A 12 10.02 -8.30 -20.85
CA GLY A 12 10.78 -7.04 -20.85
C GLY A 12 11.43 -6.73 -19.49
N THR A 13 11.83 -5.48 -19.26
CA THR A 13 12.41 -5.00 -17.99
C THR A 13 11.31 -4.67 -16.97
N VAL A 14 10.42 -5.63 -16.68
CA VAL A 14 9.39 -5.46 -15.64
C VAL A 14 9.97 -5.93 -14.31
N SER A 15 9.83 -5.11 -13.25
CA SER A 15 10.26 -5.48 -11.90
C SER A 15 9.58 -6.79 -11.48
N TRP A 16 10.41 -7.75 -11.07
CA TRP A 16 10.05 -9.17 -10.87
C TRP A 16 9.00 -9.41 -9.77
N TRP A 17 8.76 -8.43 -8.90
CA TRP A 17 7.78 -8.52 -7.82
C TRP A 17 6.35 -8.77 -8.32
N GLY A 18 6.06 -8.35 -9.57
CA GLY A 18 4.82 -8.62 -10.32
C GLY A 18 4.31 -10.06 -10.21
N LEU A 19 5.21 -11.04 -10.13
CA LEU A 19 4.92 -12.46 -10.29
C LEU A 19 5.08 -13.29 -9.00
N SER A 20 5.40 -12.67 -7.87
CA SER A 20 5.49 -13.34 -6.57
C SER A 20 4.23 -13.15 -5.72
N PRO A 21 3.90 -14.11 -4.84
CA PRO A 21 2.87 -13.93 -3.82
C PRO A 21 3.15 -12.73 -2.92
N ALA A 22 2.10 -12.11 -2.40
CA ALA A 22 2.24 -11.04 -1.41
C ALA A 22 2.81 -11.58 -0.09
N LEU A 23 3.97 -11.06 0.31
CA LEU A 23 4.58 -11.27 1.62
C LEU A 23 3.84 -10.48 2.72
N ASP A 24 3.78 -11.08 3.90
CA ASP A 24 3.41 -10.40 5.14
C ASP A 24 4.71 -9.94 5.81
N LEU A 25 5.00 -8.64 5.77
CA LEU A 25 6.28 -8.09 6.20
C LEU A 25 6.51 -8.26 7.71
N GLN A 26 5.46 -8.48 8.50
CA GLN A 26 5.62 -8.82 9.91
C GLN A 26 6.16 -10.24 10.09
N ALA A 27 5.70 -11.19 9.28
CA ALA A 27 6.15 -12.58 9.32
C ALA A 27 7.64 -12.71 8.95
N GLU A 28 8.11 -11.84 8.05
CA GLU A 28 9.51 -11.78 7.60
C GLU A 28 10.39 -10.91 8.53
N SER A 29 9.80 -10.21 9.50
CA SER A 29 10.53 -9.35 10.43
C SER A 29 10.94 -10.10 11.71
N PRO A 30 12.01 -9.66 12.40
CA PRO A 30 12.35 -10.21 13.71
C PRO A 30 11.16 -10.09 14.68
N PRO A 31 10.96 -11.07 15.59
CA PRO A 31 9.87 -11.02 16.57
C PRO A 31 9.99 -9.79 17.48
N VAL A 32 8.85 -9.30 17.99
CA VAL A 32 8.88 -8.24 19.02
C VAL A 32 9.44 -8.90 20.28
N ASP A 33 10.52 -8.37 20.82
CA ASP A 33 10.98 -8.80 22.15
C ASP A 33 9.94 -8.34 23.19
N PRO A 34 9.24 -9.28 23.88
CA PRO A 34 8.25 -8.91 24.90
C PRO A 34 8.87 -8.12 26.06
N ASP A 35 10.17 -8.30 26.34
CA ASP A 35 10.86 -7.61 27.44
C ASP A 35 11.24 -6.15 27.09
N SER A 36 11.24 -5.80 25.79
CA SER A 36 11.50 -4.42 25.33
C SER A 36 10.41 -3.42 25.74
N GLN A 37 9.21 -3.90 26.09
CA GLN A 37 8.13 -3.07 26.62
C GLN A 37 8.37 -2.62 28.08
N SER A 38 9.35 -3.19 28.78
CA SER A 38 9.45 -3.07 30.23
C SER A 38 10.43 -2.02 30.75
N LYS A 39 11.28 -1.38 29.92
CA LYS A 39 12.44 -0.64 30.46
C LYS A 39 12.58 0.85 30.17
N THR A 40 11.86 1.47 29.24
CA THR A 40 11.90 2.94 29.07
C THR A 40 10.76 3.39 28.17
N GLU A 41 9.74 4.03 28.77
CA GLU A 41 8.55 4.61 28.13
C GLU A 41 7.71 3.60 27.30
N HIS A 42 6.38 3.64 27.43
CA HIS A 42 5.47 2.76 26.68
C HIS A 42 5.41 3.13 25.19
N LYS A 43 6.53 3.03 24.48
CA LYS A 43 6.61 3.33 23.06
C LYS A 43 6.17 2.09 22.27
N ILE A 44 5.14 2.24 21.44
CA ILE A 44 4.69 1.18 20.53
C ILE A 44 5.88 0.81 19.62
N PRO A 45 6.26 -0.48 19.54
CA PRO A 45 7.38 -0.90 18.70
C PRO A 45 7.11 -0.58 17.23
N GLU A 46 8.16 -0.23 16.49
CA GLU A 46 8.07 0.19 15.10
C GLU A 46 8.56 -0.92 14.15
N LEU A 47 7.95 -1.00 12.98
CA LEU A 47 8.43 -1.79 11.85
C LEU A 47 8.64 -0.87 10.66
N ASP A 48 9.90 -0.58 10.39
CA ASP A 48 10.35 0.17 9.22
C ASP A 48 10.60 -0.78 8.06
N ALA A 49 9.92 -0.59 6.93
CA ALA A 49 10.07 -1.42 5.75
C ALA A 49 10.27 -0.57 4.49
N LEU A 50 11.42 -0.75 3.84
CA LEU A 50 11.73 -0.14 2.55
C LEU A 50 11.36 -1.07 1.40
N LEU A 51 10.40 -0.65 0.57
CA LEU A 51 9.97 -1.35 -0.64
C LEU A 51 10.62 -0.69 -1.86
N LEU A 52 11.48 -1.44 -2.55
CA LEU A 52 12.19 -0.98 -3.74
C LEU A 52 11.55 -1.57 -5.01
N GLY A 53 10.91 -0.72 -5.81
CA GLY A 53 10.31 -1.14 -7.08
C GLY A 53 9.25 -2.24 -6.93
N SER A 54 8.42 -2.15 -5.88
CA SER A 54 7.31 -3.09 -5.60
C SER A 54 6.27 -3.09 -6.72
N VAL A 55 6.18 -2.00 -7.49
CA VAL A 55 5.25 -1.72 -8.60
C VAL A 55 3.78 -1.63 -8.17
N ASP A 56 3.35 -2.42 -7.18
CA ASP A 56 2.02 -2.39 -6.58
C ASP A 56 2.09 -2.47 -5.04
N GLY A 57 0.94 -2.26 -4.40
CA GLY A 57 0.84 -2.17 -2.95
C GLY A 57 0.61 -3.50 -2.23
N ARG A 58 0.79 -4.66 -2.89
CA ARG A 58 0.28 -5.95 -2.38
C ARG A 58 0.88 -6.35 -1.03
N HIS A 59 2.17 -6.08 -0.83
CA HIS A 59 2.89 -6.45 0.40
C HIS A 59 2.39 -5.63 1.60
N MET A 60 2.21 -4.33 1.39
CA MET A 60 1.63 -3.43 2.39
C MET A 60 0.18 -3.83 2.73
N LEU A 61 -0.67 -4.06 1.72
CA LEU A 61 -2.05 -4.51 1.94
C LEU A 61 -2.12 -5.85 2.67
N ARG A 62 -1.27 -6.82 2.29
CA ARG A 62 -1.18 -8.13 2.95
C ARG A 62 -0.77 -8.02 4.41
N THR A 63 0.21 -7.16 4.68
CA THR A 63 0.73 -6.89 6.04
C THR A 63 -0.36 -6.24 6.90
N LEU A 64 -1.05 -5.22 6.38
CA LEU A 64 -2.14 -4.54 7.08
C LEU A 64 -3.34 -5.45 7.33
N ALA A 65 -3.76 -6.22 6.33
CA ALA A 65 -4.88 -7.17 6.45
C ALA A 65 -4.62 -8.28 7.49
N ARG A 66 -3.34 -8.53 7.82
CA ARG A 66 -2.92 -9.50 8.82
C ARG A 66 -2.43 -8.87 10.12
N ALA A 67 -2.52 -7.55 10.27
CA ALA A 67 -1.94 -6.84 11.41
C ALA A 67 -2.44 -7.40 12.75
N MET A 68 -3.72 -7.78 12.84
CA MET A 68 -4.34 -8.35 14.05
C MET A 68 -3.82 -9.75 14.44
N LEU A 69 -3.07 -10.43 13.57
CA LEU A 69 -2.44 -11.72 13.88
C LEU A 69 -1.13 -11.57 14.66
N TRP A 70 -0.62 -10.34 14.79
CA TRP A 70 0.68 -10.03 15.36
C TRP A 70 0.56 -9.05 16.54
N PRO A 71 1.56 -8.98 17.44
CA PRO A 71 1.62 -7.94 18.46
C PRO A 71 1.57 -6.53 17.85
N LEU A 72 0.93 -5.58 18.54
CA LEU A 72 0.77 -4.21 18.05
C LEU A 72 2.13 -3.57 17.72
N ARG A 73 2.26 -3.11 16.47
CA ARG A 73 3.39 -2.32 15.97
C ARG A 73 2.91 -1.10 15.19
N ARG A 74 3.73 -0.06 15.14
CA ARG A 74 3.59 1.04 14.18
C ARG A 74 4.31 0.67 12.89
N PHE A 75 3.62 0.72 11.75
CA PHE A 75 4.23 0.47 10.44
C PHE A 75 4.68 1.77 9.79
N ASN A 76 5.93 1.82 9.35
CA ASN A 76 6.45 2.88 8.50
C ASN A 76 6.90 2.24 7.16
N PHE A 77 6.07 2.37 6.13
CA PHE A 77 6.39 1.89 4.78
C PHE A 77 7.07 3.00 3.98
N TYR A 78 8.30 2.74 3.54
CA TYR A 78 9.05 3.63 2.65
C TYR A 78 9.01 3.01 1.25
N VAL A 79 8.42 3.71 0.29
CA VAL A 79 8.24 3.20 -1.07
C VAL A 79 9.11 3.99 -2.03
N LEU A 80 10.09 3.31 -2.65
CA LEU A 80 10.91 3.89 -3.71
C LEU A 80 10.50 3.30 -5.05
N GLU A 81 9.90 4.13 -5.89
CA GLU A 81 9.43 3.78 -7.22
C GLU A 81 10.03 4.72 -8.27
N ASN A 82 10.42 4.15 -9.42
CA ASN A 82 10.90 4.94 -10.56
C ASN A 82 9.76 5.37 -11.50
N ASN A 83 8.57 4.79 -11.33
CA ASN A 83 7.42 5.06 -12.18
C ASN A 83 6.35 5.85 -11.39
N LEU A 84 6.06 7.07 -11.83
CA LEU A 84 5.03 7.92 -11.23
C LEU A 84 3.62 7.31 -11.33
N GLU A 85 3.33 6.53 -12.37
CA GLU A 85 2.06 5.81 -12.49
C GLU A 85 1.89 4.77 -11.38
N ALA A 86 2.98 4.09 -11.00
CA ALA A 86 2.95 3.13 -9.89
C ALA A 86 2.67 3.84 -8.57
N VAL A 87 3.34 4.99 -8.32
CA VAL A 87 3.10 5.83 -7.14
C VAL A 87 1.64 6.31 -7.09
N ALA A 88 1.13 6.86 -8.19
CA ALA A 88 -0.26 7.33 -8.27
C ALA A 88 -1.25 6.18 -8.04
N ARG A 89 -0.95 4.99 -8.55
CA ARG A 89 -1.77 3.78 -8.34
C ARG A 89 -1.74 3.33 -6.88
N HIS A 90 -0.58 3.37 -6.20
CA HIS A 90 -0.53 3.11 -4.76
C HIS A 90 -1.44 4.08 -4.02
N MET A 91 -1.32 5.38 -4.27
CA MET A 91 -2.14 6.40 -3.62
C MET A 91 -3.64 6.15 -3.82
N LEU A 92 -4.07 5.85 -5.04
CA LEU A 92 -5.46 5.52 -5.36
C LEU A 92 -5.95 4.25 -4.64
N ILE A 93 -5.15 3.18 -4.68
CA ILE A 93 -5.55 1.91 -4.08
C ILE A 93 -5.63 2.02 -2.56
N PHE A 94 -4.71 2.74 -1.93
CA PHE A 94 -4.75 2.98 -0.48
C PHE A 94 -5.85 3.95 -0.07
N SER A 95 -6.16 4.99 -0.86
CA SER A 95 -7.29 5.88 -0.57
C SER A 95 -8.60 5.10 -0.59
N LEU A 96 -8.76 4.15 -1.51
CA LEU A 96 -9.90 3.24 -1.54
C LEU A 96 -9.88 2.25 -0.36
N ALA A 97 -8.77 1.55 -0.13
CA ALA A 97 -8.69 0.50 0.89
C ALA A 97 -8.88 1.02 2.31
N LEU A 98 -8.42 2.26 2.57
CA LEU A 98 -8.53 2.95 3.85
C LEU A 98 -9.74 3.89 3.93
N GLU A 99 -10.64 3.85 2.94
CA GLU A 99 -11.85 4.66 2.94
C GLU A 99 -12.75 4.33 4.14
N GLU A 100 -13.42 5.35 4.66
CA GLU A 100 -14.34 5.20 5.78
C GLU A 100 -15.50 4.27 5.42
N PRO A 101 -15.83 3.28 6.28
CA PRO A 101 -16.96 2.37 6.04
C PRO A 101 -18.32 3.08 5.82
N GLU A 102 -18.47 4.29 6.38
CA GLU A 102 -19.66 5.13 6.24
C GLU A 102 -19.82 5.73 4.84
N LYS A 103 -18.72 5.93 4.11
CA LYS A 103 -18.72 6.47 2.75
C LYS A 103 -18.86 5.38 1.68
N MET A 104 -18.26 4.22 1.92
CA MET A 104 -18.30 3.10 0.98
C MET A 104 -18.34 1.76 1.71
N GLY A 105 -19.39 0.98 1.44
CA GLY A 105 -19.58 -0.34 2.04
C GLY A 105 -18.50 -1.34 1.61
N LEU A 106 -18.26 -2.38 2.42
CA LEU A 106 -17.20 -3.37 2.17
C LEU A 106 -17.32 -4.06 0.81
N GLN A 107 -18.54 -4.41 0.39
CA GLN A 107 -18.76 -5.07 -0.91
C GLN A 107 -18.40 -4.14 -2.06
N GLU A 108 -18.99 -2.94 -2.10
CA GLU A 108 -18.72 -1.93 -3.14
C GLU A 108 -17.22 -1.60 -3.22
N ARG A 109 -16.58 -1.42 -2.06
CA ARG A 109 -15.14 -1.17 -1.97
C ARG A 109 -14.32 -2.33 -2.52
N SER A 110 -14.71 -3.57 -2.22
CA SER A 110 -14.01 -4.77 -2.70
C SER A 110 -14.16 -4.94 -4.22
N GLU A 111 -15.36 -4.72 -4.76
CA GLU A 111 -15.59 -4.76 -6.21
C GLU A 111 -14.83 -3.66 -6.96
N THR A 112 -14.89 -2.43 -6.44
CA THR A 112 -14.15 -1.28 -6.97
C THR A 112 -12.64 -1.54 -6.93
N PHE A 113 -12.15 -2.12 -5.83
CA PHE A 113 -10.75 -2.50 -5.69
C PHE A 113 -10.33 -3.51 -6.76
N LEU A 114 -11.13 -4.57 -6.97
CA LEU A 114 -10.80 -5.61 -7.95
C LEU A 114 -10.78 -5.07 -9.39
N GLU A 115 -11.69 -4.17 -9.74
CA GLU A 115 -11.69 -3.53 -11.06
C GLU A 115 -10.46 -2.65 -11.28
N LEU A 116 -10.14 -1.78 -10.31
CA LEU A 116 -8.99 -0.89 -10.40
C LEU A 116 -7.67 -1.67 -10.37
N TRP A 117 -7.58 -2.68 -9.50
CA TRP A 117 -6.38 -3.51 -9.35
C TRP A 117 -6.12 -4.37 -10.60
N GLY A 118 -7.17 -4.94 -11.18
CA GLY A 118 -7.08 -5.78 -12.38
C GLY A 118 -6.76 -5.01 -13.66
N ASN A 119 -6.73 -3.67 -13.63
CA ASN A 119 -6.68 -2.80 -14.83
C ASN A 119 -7.71 -3.22 -15.90
N ALA A 120 -8.91 -3.61 -15.44
CA ALA A 120 -9.97 -4.10 -16.30
C ALA A 120 -10.73 -2.93 -16.96
N LEU A 121 -11.63 -3.26 -17.89
CA LEU A 121 -12.62 -2.29 -18.36
C LEU A 121 -13.50 -1.85 -17.17
N LEU A 122 -13.39 -0.58 -16.82
CA LEU A 122 -14.08 -0.02 -15.66
C LEU A 122 -15.57 0.19 -15.96
N ARG A 123 -16.43 -0.23 -15.03
CA ARG A 123 -17.83 0.19 -15.04
C ARG A 123 -17.93 1.72 -14.95
N PRO A 124 -18.99 2.34 -15.49
CA PRO A 124 -19.15 3.80 -15.44
C PRO A 124 -19.02 4.40 -14.04
N SER A 125 -19.54 3.71 -13.00
CA SER A 125 -19.42 4.14 -11.60
C SER A 125 -17.97 4.13 -11.11
N VAL A 126 -17.22 3.06 -11.36
CA VAL A 126 -15.80 2.95 -10.98
C VAL A 126 -14.94 3.94 -11.76
N ALA A 127 -15.24 4.16 -13.05
CA ALA A 127 -14.58 5.19 -13.84
C ALA A 127 -14.86 6.61 -13.32
N ALA A 128 -16.07 6.87 -12.81
CA ALA A 128 -16.40 8.15 -12.17
C ALA A 128 -15.64 8.31 -10.84
N PHE A 129 -15.60 7.27 -10.01
CA PHE A 129 -14.82 7.23 -8.78
C PHE A 129 -13.33 7.52 -9.05
N LEU A 130 -12.72 6.82 -10.01
CA LEU A 130 -11.32 7.02 -10.41
C LEU A 130 -11.04 8.48 -10.79
N ARG A 131 -11.91 9.09 -11.61
CA ARG A 131 -11.75 10.50 -12.01
C ARG A 131 -11.86 11.46 -10.82
N ALA A 132 -12.81 11.21 -9.91
CA ALA A 132 -12.97 12.01 -8.70
C ALA A 132 -11.74 11.92 -7.80
N GLN A 133 -11.24 10.70 -7.54
CA GLN A 133 -10.04 10.46 -6.74
C GLN A 133 -8.79 11.06 -7.40
N ALA A 134 -8.62 10.89 -8.71
CA ALA A 134 -7.50 11.47 -9.44
C ALA A 134 -7.48 13.00 -9.33
N SER A 135 -8.64 13.65 -9.52
CA SER A 135 -8.78 15.10 -9.36
C SER A 135 -8.50 15.55 -7.92
N HIS A 136 -9.00 14.81 -6.93
CA HIS A 136 -8.76 15.11 -5.52
C HIS A 136 -7.26 15.01 -5.17
N LEU A 137 -6.62 13.89 -5.49
CA LEU A 137 -5.20 13.66 -5.22
C LEU A 137 -4.31 14.63 -5.99
N SER A 138 -4.62 14.96 -7.25
CA SER A 138 -3.81 15.92 -8.03
C SER A 138 -3.80 17.33 -7.43
N ASN A 139 -4.87 17.72 -6.73
CA ASN A 139 -4.94 19.00 -6.02
C ASN A 139 -4.18 18.97 -4.68
N LEU A 140 -4.02 17.79 -4.05
CA LEU A 140 -3.32 17.65 -2.77
C LEU A 140 -1.81 17.45 -2.92
N VAL A 141 -1.35 16.80 -3.98
CA VAL A 141 0.10 16.54 -4.20
C VAL A 141 0.97 17.81 -4.11
N PRO A 142 0.56 18.97 -4.67
CA PRO A 142 1.32 20.22 -4.52
C PRO A 142 1.27 20.84 -3.11
N GLU A 143 0.34 20.41 -2.24
CA GLU A 143 0.06 20.95 -0.91
C GLU A 143 0.35 19.90 0.19
N PRO A 144 1.62 19.56 0.47
CA PRO A 144 1.96 18.40 1.30
C PRO A 144 1.49 18.49 2.75
N ASP A 145 1.40 19.69 3.34
CA ASP A 145 0.89 19.85 4.71
C ASP A 145 -0.61 19.54 4.77
N ARG A 146 -1.37 19.97 3.77
CA ARG A 146 -2.80 19.65 3.65
C ARG A 146 -3.02 18.19 3.27
N LEU A 147 -2.15 17.62 2.44
CA LEU A 147 -2.18 16.20 2.10
C LEU A 147 -2.03 15.33 3.36
N GLU A 148 -1.08 15.63 4.25
CA GLU A 148 -0.89 14.89 5.49
C GLU A 148 -2.05 15.09 6.48
N GLU A 149 -2.69 16.26 6.49
CA GLU A 149 -3.88 16.51 7.31
C GLU A 149 -5.06 15.61 6.87
N LEU A 150 -5.30 15.50 5.57
CA LEU A 150 -6.44 14.76 5.01
C LEU A 150 -6.15 13.26 4.84
N LEU A 151 -4.90 12.89 4.58
CA LEU A 151 -4.43 11.54 4.36
C LEU A 151 -3.25 11.25 5.31
N PRO A 152 -3.51 11.10 6.63
CA PRO A 152 -2.44 10.97 7.64
C PRO A 152 -1.59 9.70 7.49
N TRP A 153 -2.01 8.77 6.63
CA TRP A 153 -1.27 7.56 6.28
C TRP A 153 -0.25 7.78 5.15
N LEU A 154 -0.22 8.94 4.50
CA LEU A 154 0.66 9.25 3.37
C LEU A 154 1.52 10.48 3.65
N SER A 155 2.82 10.39 3.41
CA SER A 155 3.72 11.55 3.38
C SER A 155 4.52 11.58 2.08
N LEU A 156 4.52 12.74 1.42
CA LEU A 156 5.32 13.01 0.22
C LEU A 156 6.47 14.00 0.49
N ARG A 157 6.71 14.37 1.76
CA ARG A 157 7.79 15.32 2.14
C ARG A 157 9.17 14.91 1.64
N PRO A 158 9.57 13.63 1.64
CA PRO A 158 10.89 13.23 1.14
C PRO A 158 11.12 13.48 -0.35
N LEU A 159 10.08 13.83 -1.13
CA LEU A 159 10.19 14.15 -2.56
C LEU A 159 10.53 15.63 -2.84
N LYS A 160 10.65 16.47 -1.81
CA LYS A 160 11.03 17.88 -1.91
C LYS A 160 12.54 18.08 -1.89
#